data_AF-A0A106BLK8-F1
#
_entry.id   AF-A0A106BLK8-F1
#
_cell.length_a   1.000
_cell.length_b   1.000
_cell.length_c   1.000
_cell.angle_alpha   90.00
_cell.angle_beta   90.00
_cell.angle_gamma   90.00
#
_symmetry.space_group_name_H-M   'P 1'
#
loop_
_entity.id
_entity.type
_entity.pdbx_description
1 polymer ?
#
loop_
_entity_poly.entity_id
_entity_poly.type
_entity_poly.pdbx_seq_one_letter_code
_entity_poly.pdbx_strand_id
1 'polypeptide(L)'
;MMKKSLSMLAATLLLTLGTHAGADDFRHGSASFALIGDVPYGSAVEPKFDHVIASINAAPHVRFVVHTGDVKAGSERCDDALLQKRFDQFQTLQDGVIVTPGDNDWTDCHRTNNGNYLPTERLTRFREIYYPVPGMTSGQNAFPVRTQATMAGFEHYVENMMWEFHGAMMATLHVVGSNNGLDPWNQIDPADSYDAPRPDRLAEVQARETAALAWIDEVFAQAAARNSAGVMIAMQANPNFDLPAADLKRQGFNKVLDRITQHAVAFGKPVLLAHGDSHYFRVDKPLAGPVKPSGSRMLENVTRVENFGAQNVHWVEVFVNPRDPSVFRIEPRIVKANLFAR
;
A
#
# COMPACT_ATOMS: atom_id res chain seq x y z
N MET A 1 82.76 -2.39 -9.58
CA MET A 1 81.69 -1.45 -9.96
C MET A 1 80.57 -2.24 -10.64
N MET A 2 79.44 -2.37 -9.96
CA MET A 2 78.26 -3.14 -10.39
C MET A 2 77.55 -2.45 -11.56
N LYS A 3 77.25 -3.18 -12.63
CA LYS A 3 76.27 -2.77 -13.65
C LYS A 3 74.91 -3.38 -13.29
N LYS A 4 73.95 -2.54 -12.90
CA LYS A 4 72.56 -2.92 -12.68
C LYS A 4 71.82 -2.85 -14.02
N SER A 5 71.28 -3.98 -14.46
CA SER A 5 70.30 -4.10 -15.55
C SER A 5 68.92 -3.72 -15.02
N LEU A 6 68.24 -2.79 -15.71
CA LEU A 6 66.89 -2.34 -15.42
C LEU A 6 65.92 -3.17 -16.28
N SER A 7 65.12 -4.04 -15.66
CA SER A 7 64.02 -4.74 -16.34
C SER A 7 62.74 -3.92 -16.18
N MET A 8 62.19 -3.43 -17.29
CA MET A 8 60.89 -2.75 -17.35
C MET A 8 59.77 -3.81 -17.33
N LEU A 9 58.97 -3.84 -16.27
CA LEU A 9 57.69 -4.56 -16.25
C LEU A 9 56.60 -3.61 -16.78
N ALA A 10 56.04 -3.90 -17.95
CA ALA A 10 54.83 -3.26 -18.43
C ALA A 10 53.62 -3.93 -17.78
N ALA A 11 52.95 -3.22 -16.87
CA ALA A 11 51.68 -3.65 -16.29
C ALA A 11 50.53 -3.16 -17.18
N THR A 12 49.91 -4.07 -17.92
CA THR A 12 48.72 -3.81 -18.72
C THR A 12 47.50 -3.73 -17.79
N LEU A 13 47.02 -2.52 -17.52
CA LEU A 13 45.82 -2.27 -16.73
C LEU A 13 44.58 -2.49 -17.61
N LEU A 14 43.94 -3.64 -17.50
CA LEU A 14 42.61 -3.88 -18.08
C LEU A 14 41.56 -3.10 -17.25
N LEU A 15 41.14 -1.94 -17.75
CA LEU A 15 39.94 -1.27 -17.25
C LEU A 15 38.71 -2.07 -17.69
N THR A 16 38.09 -2.77 -16.75
CA THR A 16 36.72 -3.25 -16.88
C THR A 16 35.77 -2.06 -16.76
N LEU A 17 35.26 -1.58 -17.90
CA LEU A 17 34.11 -0.68 -17.95
C LEU A 17 32.87 -1.46 -17.48
N GLY A 18 32.62 -1.43 -16.17
CA GLY A 18 31.37 -1.90 -15.60
C GLY A 18 30.25 -0.94 -16.02
N THR A 19 29.41 -1.36 -16.96
CA THR A 19 28.20 -0.65 -17.37
C THR A 19 27.27 -0.44 -16.16
N HIS A 20 27.29 0.74 -15.55
CA HIS A 20 26.30 1.19 -14.57
C HIS A 20 25.00 1.62 -15.28
N ALA A 21 24.42 0.73 -16.10
CA ALA A 21 23.29 1.07 -16.97
C ALA A 21 21.91 1.03 -16.28
N GLY A 22 21.81 0.70 -14.98
CA GLY A 22 20.51 0.51 -14.31
C GLY A 22 19.98 1.72 -13.53
N ALA A 23 20.84 2.65 -13.10
CA ALA A 23 20.42 3.73 -12.18
C ALA A 23 19.98 5.01 -12.91
N ASP A 24 20.69 5.40 -13.97
CA ASP A 24 20.46 6.65 -14.70
C ASP A 24 19.32 6.56 -15.73
N ASP A 25 18.97 5.36 -16.21
CA ASP A 25 17.94 5.22 -17.25
C ASP A 25 16.52 5.49 -16.73
N PHE A 26 16.28 5.29 -15.43
CA PHE A 26 15.04 5.76 -14.78
C PHE A 26 14.98 7.28 -14.62
N ARG A 27 16.11 8.01 -14.59
CA ARG A 27 16.06 9.47 -14.40
C ARG A 27 15.55 10.22 -15.63
N HIS A 28 15.62 9.60 -16.81
CA HIS A 28 15.15 10.17 -18.05
C HIS A 28 13.73 9.67 -18.40
N GLY A 29 12.72 10.48 -18.08
CA GLY A 29 11.34 10.24 -18.51
C GLY A 29 10.47 9.37 -17.60
N SER A 30 10.94 9.01 -16.39
CA SER A 30 10.08 8.42 -15.37
C SER A 30 9.45 9.48 -14.45
N ALA A 31 8.26 9.16 -13.94
CA ALA A 31 7.66 9.85 -12.81
C ALA A 31 7.46 8.86 -11.68
N SER A 32 7.31 9.37 -10.46
CA SER A 32 7.16 8.58 -9.26
C SER A 32 5.90 8.98 -8.49
N PHE A 33 5.57 8.15 -7.50
CA PHE A 33 4.63 8.49 -6.45
C PHE A 33 5.27 8.22 -5.09
N ALA A 34 4.77 8.91 -4.06
CA ALA A 34 5.14 8.65 -2.68
C ALA A 34 4.18 7.60 -2.09
N LEU A 35 4.73 6.58 -1.44
CA LEU A 35 4.01 5.59 -0.67
C LEU A 35 4.30 5.79 0.81
N ILE A 36 3.22 5.95 1.59
CA ILE A 36 3.19 6.12 3.04
C ILE A 36 2.05 5.27 3.63
N GLY A 37 2.02 5.14 4.94
CA GLY A 37 0.98 4.40 5.67
C GLY A 37 1.31 4.33 7.16
N ASP A 38 0.35 3.93 7.99
CA ASP A 38 0.55 3.72 9.42
C ASP A 38 1.12 4.94 10.16
N VAL A 39 0.81 6.15 9.68
CA VAL A 39 1.25 7.44 10.23
C VAL A 39 0.18 8.52 10.00
N PRO A 40 0.08 9.52 10.89
CA PRO A 40 0.84 9.71 12.13
C PRO A 40 0.18 9.06 13.36
N TYR A 41 0.94 8.20 14.04
CA TYR A 41 0.50 7.52 15.27
C TYR A 41 0.83 8.32 16.53
N GLY A 42 -0.18 9.01 17.05
CA GLY A 42 -0.05 9.82 18.26
C GLY A 42 0.64 11.17 18.05
N SER A 43 0.46 12.06 19.02
CA SER A 43 0.94 13.45 18.97
C SER A 43 2.46 13.59 18.83
N ALA A 44 3.24 12.63 19.31
CA ALA A 44 4.70 12.64 19.17
C ALA A 44 5.18 12.35 17.73
N VAL A 45 4.34 11.69 16.92
CA VAL A 45 4.64 11.37 15.52
C VAL A 45 4.18 12.47 14.57
N GLU A 46 3.17 13.27 14.94
CA GLU A 46 2.62 14.34 14.08
C GLU A 46 3.71 15.29 13.50
N PRO A 47 4.66 15.84 14.29
CA PRO A 47 5.69 16.71 13.72
C PRO A 47 6.67 15.97 12.81
N LYS A 48 6.91 14.68 13.06
CA LYS A 48 7.74 13.86 12.17
C LYS A 48 7.05 13.66 10.82
N PHE A 49 5.73 13.54 10.84
CA PHE A 49 4.95 13.42 9.62
C PHE A 49 4.94 14.72 8.82
N ASP A 50 4.94 15.90 9.48
CA ASP A 50 5.15 17.18 8.79
C ASP A 50 6.50 17.22 8.04
N HIS A 51 7.57 16.64 8.61
CA HIS A 51 8.85 16.52 7.91
C HIS A 51 8.77 15.55 6.70
N VAL A 52 7.96 14.49 6.78
CA VAL A 52 7.70 13.60 5.63
C VAL A 52 6.95 14.35 4.54
N ILE A 53 5.90 15.09 4.87
CA ILE A 53 5.15 15.91 3.91
C ILE A 53 6.08 16.92 3.24
N ALA A 54 6.91 17.64 4.01
CA ALA A 54 7.88 18.58 3.45
C ALA A 54 8.90 17.89 2.53
N SER A 55 9.34 16.68 2.88
CA SER A 55 10.24 15.88 2.04
C SER A 55 9.59 15.42 0.75
N ILE A 56 8.30 15.05 0.77
CA ILE A 56 7.53 14.63 -0.41
C ILE A 56 7.29 15.82 -1.32
N ASN A 57 6.81 16.94 -0.77
CA ASN A 57 6.56 18.18 -1.54
C ASN A 57 7.83 18.72 -2.23
N ALA A 58 9.03 18.41 -1.70
CA ALA A 58 10.30 18.80 -2.30
C ALA A 58 10.81 17.80 -3.38
N ALA A 59 10.17 16.63 -3.54
CA ALA A 59 10.63 15.58 -4.44
C ALA A 59 10.17 15.85 -5.89
N PRO A 60 11.07 16.10 -6.86
CA PRO A 60 10.71 16.63 -8.17
C PRO A 60 10.00 15.64 -9.10
N HIS A 61 10.04 14.34 -8.79
CA HIS A 61 9.45 13.29 -9.62
C HIS A 61 8.09 12.80 -9.11
N VAL A 62 7.74 13.13 -7.86
CA VAL A 62 6.46 12.71 -7.26
C VAL A 62 5.30 13.44 -7.96
N ARG A 63 4.22 12.72 -8.23
CA ARG A 63 3.01 13.26 -8.89
C ARG A 63 1.73 13.02 -8.10
N PHE A 64 1.78 12.12 -7.12
CA PHE A 64 0.70 11.82 -6.19
C PHE A 64 1.26 11.04 -5.00
N VAL A 65 0.44 10.93 -3.96
CA VAL A 65 0.75 10.23 -2.71
C VAL A 65 -0.30 9.14 -2.49
N VAL A 66 0.15 7.94 -2.16
CA VAL A 66 -0.70 6.82 -1.72
C VAL A 66 -0.44 6.56 -0.24
N HIS A 67 -1.50 6.66 0.56
CA HIS A 67 -1.53 6.23 1.95
C HIS A 67 -2.22 4.87 2.04
N THR A 68 -1.49 3.85 2.49
CA THR A 68 -2.00 2.46 2.57
C THR A 68 -2.98 2.22 3.71
N GLY A 69 -3.24 3.21 4.57
CA GLY A 69 -4.26 3.13 5.62
C GLY A 69 -3.66 3.34 7.00
N ASP A 70 -4.53 3.30 8.02
CA ASP A 70 -4.21 3.64 9.40
C ASP A 70 -3.67 5.06 9.55
N VAL A 71 -4.57 6.03 9.42
CA VAL A 71 -4.28 7.46 9.58
C VAL A 71 -4.15 7.86 11.05
N LYS A 72 -4.42 6.93 11.97
CA LYS A 72 -4.22 7.06 13.42
C LYS A 72 -3.79 5.72 14.01
N ALA A 73 -3.24 5.74 15.22
CA ALA A 73 -2.87 4.52 15.92
C ALA A 73 -4.11 3.74 16.38
N GLY A 74 -3.97 2.42 16.51
CA GLY A 74 -4.98 1.53 17.11
C GLY A 74 -5.25 1.76 18.59
N SER A 75 -4.44 2.59 19.24
CA SER A 75 -4.60 3.03 20.63
C SER A 75 -5.22 4.43 20.78
N GLU A 76 -5.39 5.17 19.68
CA GLU A 76 -6.00 6.50 19.65
C GLU A 76 -7.53 6.41 19.49
N ARG A 77 -8.22 7.39 20.08
CA ARG A 77 -9.68 7.53 19.97
C ARG A 77 -10.14 7.65 18.53
N CYS A 78 -11.27 7.03 18.19
CA CYS A 78 -11.89 7.15 16.87
C CYS A 78 -12.87 8.34 16.76
N ASP A 79 -12.54 9.44 17.43
CA ASP A 79 -13.39 10.64 17.40
C ASP A 79 -13.25 11.37 16.07
N ASP A 80 -14.34 11.99 15.62
CA ASP A 80 -14.40 12.79 14.40
C ASP A 80 -13.31 13.87 14.35
N ALA A 81 -13.04 14.52 15.49
CA ALA A 81 -12.04 15.59 15.58
C ALA A 81 -10.63 15.08 15.28
N LEU A 82 -10.30 13.83 15.67
CA LEU A 82 -9.00 13.26 15.35
C LEU A 82 -8.91 12.92 13.86
N LEU A 83 -9.93 12.25 13.31
CA LEU A 83 -9.96 11.91 11.88
C LEU A 83 -9.90 13.17 11.01
N GLN A 84 -10.64 14.22 11.36
CA GLN A 84 -10.60 15.50 10.66
C GLN A 84 -9.21 16.15 10.75
N LYS A 85 -8.59 16.17 11.94
CA LYS A 85 -7.23 16.70 12.12
C LYS A 85 -6.21 15.99 11.23
N ARG A 86 -6.31 14.66 11.12
CA ARG A 86 -5.43 13.84 10.27
C ARG A 86 -5.66 14.14 8.79
N PHE A 87 -6.93 14.23 8.39
CA PHE A 87 -7.30 14.63 7.03
C PHE A 87 -6.76 16.02 6.67
N ASP A 88 -6.93 17.01 7.54
CA ASP A 88 -6.44 18.38 7.34
C ASP A 88 -4.91 18.43 7.17
N GLN A 89 -4.19 17.61 7.94
CA GLN A 89 -2.74 17.46 7.78
C GLN A 89 -2.38 16.90 6.39
N PHE A 90 -3.14 15.92 5.89
CA PHE A 90 -2.92 15.36 4.55
C PHE A 90 -3.16 16.40 3.44
N GLN A 91 -4.07 17.37 3.66
CA GLN A 91 -4.33 18.45 2.70
C GLN A 91 -3.15 19.43 2.53
N THR A 92 -2.08 19.29 3.32
CA THR A 92 -0.84 20.06 3.15
C THR A 92 0.13 19.44 2.12
N LEU A 93 -0.17 18.24 1.61
CA LEU A 93 0.51 17.67 0.44
C LEU A 93 0.16 18.47 -0.82
N GLN A 94 1.19 18.81 -1.60
CA GLN A 94 1.02 19.59 -2.82
C GLN A 94 0.46 18.75 -3.97
N ASP A 95 0.81 17.47 -4.05
CA ASP A 95 0.25 16.54 -5.04
C ASP A 95 -1.07 15.92 -4.59
N GLY A 96 -1.77 15.25 -5.51
CA GLY A 96 -3.00 14.53 -5.19
C GLY A 96 -2.77 13.39 -4.19
N VAL A 97 -3.71 13.21 -3.24
CA VAL A 97 -3.62 12.22 -2.16
C VAL A 97 -4.71 11.17 -2.31
N ILE A 98 -4.29 9.90 -2.31
CA ILE A 98 -5.12 8.71 -2.36
C ILE A 98 -4.93 7.96 -1.06
N VAL A 99 -6.03 7.59 -0.41
CA VAL A 99 -6.01 6.85 0.87
C VAL A 99 -6.89 5.62 0.71
N THR A 100 -6.45 4.47 1.19
CA THR A 100 -7.32 3.30 1.46
C THR A 100 -7.52 3.17 2.98
N PRO A 101 -8.67 2.70 3.48
CA PRO A 101 -8.88 2.54 4.91
C PRO A 101 -8.01 1.41 5.48
N GLY A 102 -7.61 1.55 6.75
CA GLY A 102 -7.01 0.52 7.59
C GLY A 102 -7.90 0.09 8.76
N ASP A 103 -7.43 -0.88 9.56
CA ASP A 103 -8.20 -1.40 10.70
C ASP A 103 -8.25 -0.41 11.86
N ASN A 104 -7.18 0.36 12.08
CA ASN A 104 -7.18 1.42 13.08
C ASN A 104 -8.23 2.49 12.75
N ASP A 105 -8.52 2.72 11.47
CA ASP A 105 -9.40 3.80 11.02
C ASP A 105 -10.87 3.56 11.39
N TRP A 106 -11.31 2.30 11.50
CA TRP A 106 -12.71 1.98 11.77
C TRP A 106 -12.98 0.64 12.46
N THR A 107 -12.32 -0.48 12.11
CA THR A 107 -12.63 -1.78 12.75
C THR A 107 -12.29 -1.76 14.22
N ASP A 108 -11.11 -1.23 14.57
CA ASP A 108 -10.58 -1.18 15.93
C ASP A 108 -11.30 -0.21 16.86
N CYS A 109 -12.23 0.56 16.32
CA CYS A 109 -12.97 1.56 17.07
C CYS A 109 -13.94 0.96 18.10
N HIS A 110 -14.22 -0.34 17.99
CA HIS A 110 -14.94 -1.09 19.02
C HIS A 110 -14.19 -1.16 20.36
N ARG A 111 -12.88 -0.89 20.40
CA ARG A 111 -12.09 -0.98 21.63
C ARG A 111 -12.47 0.13 22.62
N THR A 112 -12.40 -0.19 23.91
CA THR A 112 -12.78 0.69 25.03
C THR A 112 -11.97 1.98 25.04
N ASN A 113 -10.65 1.88 24.86
CA ASN A 113 -9.77 3.05 24.79
C ASN A 113 -9.98 3.89 23.51
N ASN A 114 -10.60 3.30 22.48
CA ASN A 114 -10.88 3.97 21.21
C ASN A 114 -12.25 4.66 21.19
N GLY A 115 -13.10 4.40 22.19
CA GLY A 115 -14.39 5.04 22.38
C GLY A 115 -15.60 4.10 22.29
N ASN A 116 -15.41 2.78 22.15
CA ASN A 116 -16.50 1.80 22.01
C ASN A 116 -17.49 2.15 20.88
N TYR A 117 -16.98 2.67 19.78
CA TYR A 117 -17.80 3.00 18.63
C TYR A 117 -18.22 1.73 17.89
N LEU A 118 -19.38 1.78 17.22
CA LEU A 118 -19.75 0.75 16.26
C LEU A 118 -18.86 0.91 15.01
N PRO A 119 -18.09 -0.12 14.61
CA PRO A 119 -17.16 0.01 13.50
C PRO A 119 -17.79 0.45 12.17
N THR A 120 -18.95 -0.09 11.80
CA THR A 120 -19.63 0.27 10.54
C THR A 120 -20.07 1.73 10.47
N GLU A 121 -20.41 2.31 11.63
CA GLU A 121 -20.69 3.73 11.75
C GLU A 121 -19.40 4.56 11.60
N ARG A 122 -18.29 4.12 12.19
CA ARG A 122 -16.97 4.75 12.00
C ARG A 122 -16.47 4.65 10.56
N LEU A 123 -16.72 3.55 9.86
CA LEU A 123 -16.40 3.42 8.43
C LEU A 123 -17.20 4.42 7.59
N THR A 124 -18.49 4.60 7.91
CA THR A 124 -19.32 5.63 7.26
C THR A 124 -18.71 7.01 7.47
N ARG A 125 -18.33 7.33 8.72
CA ARG A 125 -17.72 8.62 9.06
C ARG A 125 -16.36 8.83 8.38
N PHE A 126 -15.52 7.79 8.34
CA PHE A 126 -14.25 7.84 7.63
C PHE A 126 -14.46 8.18 6.14
N ARG A 127 -15.45 7.55 5.50
CA ARG A 127 -15.75 7.81 4.09
C ARG A 127 -16.18 9.26 3.82
N GLU A 128 -17.00 9.83 4.69
CA GLU A 128 -17.42 11.24 4.59
C GLU A 128 -16.24 12.22 4.65
N ILE A 129 -15.26 11.93 5.51
CA ILE A 129 -14.10 12.80 5.72
C ILE A 129 -13.06 12.61 4.61
N TYR A 130 -12.70 11.36 4.29
CA TYR A 130 -11.59 11.04 3.40
C TYR A 130 -11.96 10.97 1.92
N TYR A 131 -13.26 10.83 1.59
CA TYR A 131 -13.76 10.83 0.21
C TYR A 131 -14.92 11.82 0.04
N PRO A 132 -14.70 13.13 0.33
CA PRO A 132 -15.76 14.13 0.29
C PRO A 132 -16.37 14.32 -1.11
N VAL A 133 -15.61 13.95 -2.15
CA VAL A 133 -16.07 13.90 -3.55
C VAL A 133 -15.67 12.54 -4.14
N PRO A 134 -16.58 11.56 -4.16
CA PRO A 134 -16.31 10.25 -4.77
C PRO A 134 -15.80 10.38 -6.22
N GLY A 135 -14.72 9.65 -6.55
CA GLY A 135 -14.09 9.74 -7.87
C GLY A 135 -13.10 10.89 -8.06
N MET A 136 -12.72 11.59 -6.97
CA MET A 136 -11.65 12.58 -6.96
C MET A 136 -10.65 12.26 -5.84
N THR A 137 -9.36 12.49 -6.10
CA THR A 137 -8.35 12.51 -5.03
C THR A 137 -8.48 13.77 -4.16
N SER A 138 -7.82 13.78 -2.99
CA SER A 138 -7.68 14.98 -2.16
C SER A 138 -6.30 15.62 -2.36
N GLY A 139 -5.87 16.54 -1.48
CA GLY A 139 -4.63 17.31 -1.65
C GLY A 139 -4.79 18.54 -2.51
N GLN A 140 -3.74 19.35 -2.65
CA GLN A 140 -3.83 20.64 -3.34
C GLN A 140 -4.00 20.50 -4.85
N ASN A 141 -3.32 19.52 -5.47
CA ASN A 141 -3.45 19.20 -6.89
C ASN A 141 -4.26 17.91 -7.10
N ALA A 142 -5.50 17.93 -6.63
CA ALA A 142 -6.46 16.84 -6.81
C ALA A 142 -6.75 16.55 -8.30
N PHE A 143 -7.04 15.29 -8.61
CA PHE A 143 -7.32 14.82 -9.97
C PHE A 143 -8.40 13.72 -9.98
N PRO A 144 -9.12 13.53 -11.09
CA PRO A 144 -10.16 12.52 -11.19
C PRO A 144 -9.59 11.10 -11.22
N VAL A 145 -10.29 10.19 -10.53
CA VAL A 145 -10.02 8.76 -10.52
C VAL A 145 -11.33 8.00 -10.78
N ARG A 146 -11.24 6.78 -11.30
CA ARG A 146 -12.41 5.91 -11.33
C ARG A 146 -12.62 5.35 -9.93
N THR A 147 -13.85 5.41 -9.42
CA THR A 147 -14.22 4.78 -8.15
C THR A 147 -15.12 3.57 -8.38
N GLN A 148 -15.00 2.54 -7.54
CA GLN A 148 -15.89 1.38 -7.58
C GLN A 148 -17.35 1.78 -7.35
N ALA A 149 -17.62 2.91 -6.68
CA ALA A 149 -18.97 3.42 -6.51
C ALA A 149 -19.72 3.70 -7.82
N THR A 150 -19.04 3.75 -8.98
CA THR A 150 -19.70 3.83 -10.29
C THR A 150 -20.07 2.46 -10.88
N MET A 151 -19.73 1.35 -10.22
CA MET A 151 -20.12 0.00 -10.60
C MET A 151 -21.46 -0.34 -9.95
N ALA A 152 -22.42 -0.76 -10.77
CA ALA A 152 -23.75 -1.13 -10.30
C ALA A 152 -23.68 -2.21 -9.20
N GLY A 153 -24.31 -1.95 -8.05
CA GLY A 153 -24.31 -2.82 -6.88
C GLY A 153 -23.14 -2.61 -5.92
N PHE A 154 -22.24 -1.66 -6.19
CA PHE A 154 -21.08 -1.34 -5.34
C PHE A 154 -20.99 0.15 -4.99
N GLU A 155 -22.12 0.87 -4.98
CA GLU A 155 -22.21 2.33 -4.80
C GLU A 155 -21.61 2.82 -3.46
N HIS A 156 -21.51 1.94 -2.46
CA HIS A 156 -20.96 2.27 -1.14
C HIS A 156 -19.43 2.22 -1.06
N TYR A 157 -18.72 1.69 -2.06
CA TYR A 157 -17.27 1.46 -2.01
C TYR A 157 -16.51 2.58 -2.71
N VAL A 158 -16.59 3.78 -2.15
CA VAL A 158 -15.98 5.00 -2.69
C VAL A 158 -14.44 4.97 -2.63
N GLU A 159 -13.90 4.26 -1.64
CA GLU A 159 -12.48 4.13 -1.32
C GLU A 159 -11.69 3.25 -2.30
N ASN A 160 -12.38 2.39 -3.05
CA ASN A 160 -11.77 1.55 -4.08
C ASN A 160 -11.66 2.39 -5.35
N MET A 161 -10.45 2.88 -5.62
CA MET A 161 -10.12 3.84 -6.67
C MET A 161 -9.15 3.22 -7.68
N MET A 162 -9.23 3.64 -8.94
CA MET A 162 -8.42 3.15 -10.06
C MET A 162 -8.02 4.30 -10.97
N TRP A 163 -6.74 4.32 -11.39
CA TRP A 163 -6.20 5.31 -12.30
C TRP A 163 -5.02 4.75 -13.10
N GLU A 164 -4.70 5.40 -14.21
CA GLU A 164 -3.51 5.09 -14.98
C GLU A 164 -2.36 6.01 -14.61
N PHE A 165 -1.15 5.47 -14.56
CA PHE A 165 0.04 6.27 -14.38
C PHE A 165 1.22 5.67 -15.13
N HIS A 166 1.78 6.43 -16.08
CA HIS A 166 2.93 6.03 -16.88
C HIS A 166 2.78 4.62 -17.50
N GLY A 167 1.59 4.30 -18.01
CA GLY A 167 1.31 3.01 -18.67
C GLY A 167 1.08 1.83 -17.72
N ALA A 168 1.12 2.03 -16.40
CA ALA A 168 0.68 1.04 -15.42
C ALA A 168 -0.73 1.37 -14.90
N MET A 169 -1.49 0.33 -14.57
CA MET A 169 -2.79 0.46 -13.92
C MET A 169 -2.59 0.44 -12.41
N MET A 170 -3.17 1.40 -11.71
CA MET A 170 -3.05 1.55 -10.26
C MET A 170 -4.41 1.42 -9.62
N ALA A 171 -4.49 0.79 -8.45
CA ALA A 171 -5.73 0.73 -7.70
C ALA A 171 -5.52 0.65 -6.18
N THR A 172 -6.49 1.18 -5.43
CA THR A 172 -6.66 0.86 -4.00
C THR A 172 -7.63 -0.30 -3.85
N LEU A 173 -7.47 -1.06 -2.76
CA LEU A 173 -8.30 -2.19 -2.39
C LEU A 173 -8.57 -2.17 -0.88
N HIS A 174 -9.85 -2.11 -0.51
CA HIS A 174 -10.29 -2.06 0.88
C HIS A 174 -10.17 -3.42 1.58
N VAL A 175 -8.94 -3.75 1.96
CA VAL A 175 -8.57 -4.90 2.80
C VAL A 175 -7.77 -4.37 3.98
N VAL A 176 -8.27 -4.67 5.18
CA VAL A 176 -7.78 -4.14 6.45
C VAL A 176 -7.19 -5.25 7.32
N GLY A 177 -6.40 -4.89 8.33
CA GLY A 177 -5.90 -5.75 9.38
C GLY A 177 -7.04 -6.38 10.18
N SER A 178 -6.73 -6.87 11.39
CA SER A 178 -7.75 -7.51 12.23
C SER A 178 -8.49 -8.65 11.50
N ASN A 179 -7.70 -9.48 10.81
CA ASN A 179 -8.15 -10.60 9.97
C ASN A 179 -9.20 -10.19 8.92
N ASN A 180 -8.96 -9.07 8.22
CA ASN A 180 -9.89 -8.50 7.26
C ASN A 180 -11.25 -8.16 7.87
N GLY A 181 -11.28 -7.72 9.13
CA GLY A 181 -12.49 -7.41 9.90
C GLY A 181 -13.19 -8.62 10.53
N LEU A 182 -12.59 -9.82 10.47
CA LEU A 182 -13.14 -11.02 11.13
C LEU A 182 -12.85 -11.07 12.63
N ASP A 183 -11.94 -10.26 13.15
CA ASP A 183 -11.67 -10.19 14.59
C ASP A 183 -12.93 -9.71 15.35
N PRO A 184 -13.29 -10.32 16.49
CA PRO A 184 -14.51 -9.98 17.21
C PRO A 184 -14.52 -8.58 17.84
N TRP A 185 -15.66 -7.89 17.75
CA TRP A 185 -15.93 -6.60 18.40
C TRP A 185 -16.33 -6.77 19.87
N ASN A 186 -15.59 -7.60 20.59
CA ASN A 186 -15.96 -8.09 21.92
C ASN A 186 -16.02 -7.04 23.03
N GLN A 187 -15.53 -5.83 22.77
CA GLN A 187 -15.54 -4.72 23.73
C GLN A 187 -16.81 -3.85 23.64
N ILE A 188 -17.59 -3.95 22.56
CA ILE A 188 -18.96 -3.41 22.49
C ILE A 188 -20.02 -4.50 22.73
N ASP A 189 -19.65 -5.76 22.56
CA ASP A 189 -20.50 -6.92 22.83
C ASP A 189 -19.67 -8.15 23.20
N PRO A 190 -19.61 -8.51 24.49
CA PRO A 190 -18.84 -9.65 24.98
C PRO A 190 -19.24 -11.01 24.36
N ALA A 191 -20.41 -11.13 23.73
CA ALA A 191 -20.81 -12.36 23.05
C ALA A 191 -20.18 -12.51 21.66
N ASP A 192 -19.67 -11.43 21.05
CA ASP A 192 -19.00 -11.49 19.76
C ASP A 192 -17.72 -12.31 19.88
N SER A 193 -17.65 -13.39 19.11
CA SER A 193 -16.49 -14.28 19.05
C SER A 193 -16.34 -14.87 17.66
N TYR A 194 -15.29 -15.65 17.43
CA TYR A 194 -15.18 -16.41 16.18
C TYR A 194 -16.25 -17.49 16.03
N ASP A 195 -16.69 -18.10 17.14
CA ASP A 195 -17.68 -19.18 17.15
C ASP A 195 -19.13 -18.68 17.15
N ALA A 196 -19.36 -17.51 17.77
CA ALA A 196 -20.64 -16.81 17.79
C ALA A 196 -20.44 -15.37 17.26
N PRO A 197 -20.17 -15.22 15.96
CA PRO A 197 -19.86 -13.92 15.40
C PRO A 197 -21.11 -13.05 15.31
N ARG A 198 -20.95 -11.76 15.60
CA ARG A 198 -22.03 -10.81 15.44
C ARG A 198 -22.51 -10.74 13.98
N PRO A 199 -23.83 -10.73 13.72
CA PRO A 199 -24.36 -10.71 12.37
C PRO A 199 -23.97 -9.47 11.54
N ASP A 200 -23.90 -8.29 12.18
CA ASP A 200 -23.55 -7.03 11.51
C ASP A 200 -22.10 -7.02 11.03
N ARG A 201 -21.16 -7.52 11.85
CA ARG A 201 -19.75 -7.71 11.48
C ARG A 201 -19.59 -8.66 10.29
N LEU A 202 -20.23 -9.83 10.34
CA LEU A 202 -20.13 -10.77 9.22
C LEU A 202 -20.75 -10.24 7.92
N ALA A 203 -21.88 -9.54 8.02
CA ALA A 203 -22.53 -8.95 6.86
C ALA A 203 -21.62 -7.89 6.20
N GLU A 204 -20.95 -7.06 7.00
CA GLU A 204 -19.94 -6.10 6.52
C GLU A 204 -18.81 -6.83 5.78
N VAL A 205 -18.17 -7.81 6.42
CA VAL A 205 -17.00 -8.50 5.85
C VAL A 205 -17.36 -9.20 4.55
N GLN A 206 -18.51 -9.88 4.50
CA GLN A 206 -18.98 -10.57 3.30
C GLN A 206 -19.27 -9.61 2.14
N ALA A 207 -19.93 -8.48 2.41
CA ALA A 207 -20.22 -7.48 1.40
C ALA A 207 -18.92 -6.86 0.86
N ARG A 208 -18.00 -6.46 1.75
CA ARG A 208 -16.71 -5.88 1.37
C ARG A 208 -15.80 -6.86 0.65
N GLU A 209 -15.76 -8.13 1.04
CA GLU A 209 -15.03 -9.17 0.31
C GLU A 209 -15.61 -9.36 -1.11
N THR A 210 -16.94 -9.37 -1.25
CA THR A 210 -17.59 -9.44 -2.56
C THR A 210 -17.19 -8.25 -3.44
N ALA A 211 -17.20 -7.04 -2.89
CA ALA A 211 -16.75 -5.83 -3.57
C ALA A 211 -15.26 -5.89 -3.95
N ALA A 212 -14.39 -6.32 -3.03
CA ALA A 212 -12.95 -6.44 -3.26
C ALA A 212 -12.65 -7.41 -4.41
N LEU A 213 -13.31 -8.58 -4.45
CA LEU A 213 -13.13 -9.57 -5.51
C LEU A 213 -13.57 -9.04 -6.88
N ALA A 214 -14.73 -8.37 -6.94
CA ALA A 214 -15.22 -7.74 -8.18
C ALA A 214 -14.31 -6.59 -8.63
N TRP A 215 -13.74 -5.84 -7.68
CA TRP A 215 -12.81 -4.76 -7.99
C TRP A 215 -11.49 -5.28 -8.55
N ILE A 216 -10.92 -6.35 -7.98
CA ILE A 216 -9.72 -7.00 -8.52
C ILE A 216 -9.96 -7.45 -9.96
N ASP A 217 -11.11 -8.07 -10.23
CA ASP A 217 -11.48 -8.48 -11.60
C ASP A 217 -11.48 -7.28 -12.56
N GLU A 218 -12.10 -6.17 -12.15
CA GLU A 218 -12.17 -4.95 -12.95
C GLU A 218 -10.78 -4.33 -13.17
N VAL A 219 -9.93 -4.25 -12.15
CA VAL A 219 -8.56 -3.72 -12.26
C VAL A 219 -7.78 -4.46 -13.34
N PHE A 220 -7.78 -5.78 -13.30
CA PHE A 220 -7.03 -6.59 -14.27
C PHE A 220 -7.68 -6.61 -15.65
N ALA A 221 -9.02 -6.55 -15.74
CA ALA A 221 -9.71 -6.38 -17.02
C ALA A 221 -9.33 -5.05 -17.69
N GLN A 222 -9.30 -3.96 -16.92
CA GLN A 222 -8.91 -2.63 -17.40
C GLN A 222 -7.42 -2.58 -17.77
N ALA A 223 -6.54 -3.25 -17.01
CA ALA A 223 -5.13 -3.37 -17.33
C ALA A 223 -4.90 -4.16 -18.63
N ALA A 224 -5.63 -5.26 -18.84
CA ALA A 224 -5.56 -6.06 -20.06
C ALA A 224 -6.07 -5.28 -21.28
N ALA A 225 -7.23 -4.62 -21.16
CA ALA A 225 -7.83 -3.84 -22.24
C ALA A 225 -6.92 -2.68 -22.72
N ARG A 226 -6.16 -2.08 -21.79
CA ARG A 226 -5.21 -1.00 -22.09
C ARG A 226 -3.79 -1.48 -22.39
N ASN A 227 -3.56 -2.79 -22.37
CA ASN A 227 -2.23 -3.37 -22.50
C ASN A 227 -1.21 -2.75 -21.51
N SER A 228 -1.64 -2.48 -20.27
CA SER A 228 -0.80 -1.87 -19.24
C SER A 228 0.50 -2.64 -19.04
N ALA A 229 1.59 -1.91 -18.77
CA ALA A 229 2.92 -2.48 -18.55
C ALA A 229 3.00 -3.23 -17.20
N GLY A 230 2.25 -2.77 -16.20
CA GLY A 230 2.14 -3.40 -14.89
C GLY A 230 0.86 -3.01 -14.17
N VAL A 231 0.60 -3.65 -13.03
CA VAL A 231 -0.50 -3.35 -12.11
C VAL A 231 0.06 -3.05 -10.72
N MET A 232 -0.47 -2.05 -10.04
CA MET A 232 -0.26 -1.83 -8.60
C MET A 232 -1.58 -1.94 -7.87
N ILE A 233 -1.59 -2.67 -6.75
CA ILE A 233 -2.70 -2.74 -5.81
C ILE A 233 -2.19 -2.28 -4.44
N ALA A 234 -2.82 -1.25 -3.88
CA ALA A 234 -2.57 -0.73 -2.55
C ALA A 234 -3.68 -1.16 -1.58
N MET A 235 -3.33 -1.79 -0.46
CA MET A 235 -4.24 -2.18 0.61
C MET A 235 -3.57 -1.94 1.98
N GLN A 236 -4.29 -1.94 3.09
CA GLN A 236 -3.64 -1.73 4.39
C GLN A 236 -2.98 -3.03 4.90
N ALA A 237 -3.74 -4.12 4.91
CA ALA A 237 -3.41 -5.30 5.71
C ALA A 237 -2.07 -5.97 5.37
N ASN A 238 -1.39 -6.52 6.38
CA ASN A 238 -0.52 -7.67 6.18
C ASN A 238 -1.37 -8.96 6.25
N PRO A 239 -1.54 -9.69 5.14
CA PRO A 239 -2.39 -10.88 5.09
C PRO A 239 -1.69 -12.13 5.65
N ASN A 240 -0.60 -11.97 6.41
CA ASN A 240 0.20 -13.04 6.97
C ASN A 240 0.69 -14.05 5.92
N PHE A 241 1.35 -13.57 4.87
CA PHE A 241 1.80 -14.35 3.71
C PHE A 241 2.55 -15.66 4.08
N ASP A 242 3.28 -15.66 5.19
CA ASP A 242 4.09 -16.78 5.65
C ASP A 242 3.29 -17.86 6.41
N LEU A 243 2.03 -17.59 6.76
CA LEU A 243 1.17 -18.56 7.45
C LEU A 243 0.46 -19.50 6.47
N PRO A 244 0.16 -20.75 6.85
CA PRO A 244 -0.69 -21.64 6.06
C PRO A 244 -2.08 -21.04 5.82
N ALA A 245 -2.70 -21.33 4.67
CA ALA A 245 -4.06 -20.84 4.36
C ALA A 245 -5.12 -21.31 5.38
N ALA A 246 -4.87 -22.42 6.09
CA ALA A 246 -5.76 -22.91 7.14
C ALA A 246 -5.62 -22.13 8.47
N ASP A 247 -4.59 -21.29 8.64
CA ASP A 247 -4.39 -20.52 9.88
C ASP A 247 -5.49 -19.47 10.06
N LEU A 248 -6.13 -19.45 11.23
CA LEU A 248 -7.22 -18.53 11.55
C LEU A 248 -6.85 -17.06 11.32
N LYS A 249 -5.59 -16.68 11.54
CA LYS A 249 -5.11 -15.29 11.36
C LYS A 249 -4.91 -14.89 9.89
N ARG A 250 -5.00 -15.86 8.97
CA ARG A 250 -4.87 -15.65 7.53
C ARG A 250 -6.20 -15.84 6.78
N GLN A 251 -7.14 -16.58 7.37
CA GLN A 251 -8.36 -17.02 6.67
C GLN A 251 -9.16 -15.88 6.02
N GLY A 252 -9.26 -14.71 6.65
CA GLY A 252 -9.98 -13.55 6.11
C GLY A 252 -9.39 -12.97 4.83
N PHE A 253 -8.17 -13.35 4.47
CA PHE A 253 -7.46 -12.84 3.30
C PHE A 253 -7.43 -13.82 2.12
N ASN A 254 -7.69 -15.11 2.35
CA ASN A 254 -7.41 -16.16 1.37
C ASN A 254 -8.08 -15.91 0.03
N LYS A 255 -9.37 -15.56 0.00
CA LYS A 255 -10.10 -15.32 -1.25
C LYS A 255 -9.52 -14.15 -2.05
N VAL A 256 -9.12 -13.08 -1.37
CA VAL A 256 -8.46 -11.93 -2.01
C VAL A 256 -7.10 -12.33 -2.58
N LEU A 257 -6.26 -13.01 -1.78
CA LEU A 257 -4.94 -13.47 -2.24
C LEU A 257 -5.05 -14.45 -3.41
N ASP A 258 -5.99 -15.38 -3.35
CA ASP A 258 -6.26 -16.33 -4.42
C ASP A 258 -6.68 -15.60 -5.70
N ARG A 259 -7.54 -14.57 -5.58
CA ARG A 259 -8.00 -13.79 -6.74
C ARG A 259 -6.86 -12.97 -7.35
N ILE A 260 -6.06 -12.29 -6.54
CA ILE A 260 -4.86 -11.57 -6.99
C ILE A 260 -3.87 -12.54 -7.65
N THR A 261 -3.65 -13.71 -7.07
CA THR A 261 -2.74 -14.74 -7.60
C THR A 261 -3.20 -15.23 -8.98
N GLN A 262 -4.49 -15.53 -9.13
CA GLN A 262 -5.07 -15.96 -10.41
C GLN A 262 -4.87 -14.92 -11.50
N HIS A 263 -5.17 -13.65 -11.20
CA HIS A 263 -4.99 -12.56 -12.15
C HIS A 263 -3.52 -12.25 -12.43
N ALA A 264 -2.65 -12.30 -11.43
CA ALA A 264 -1.22 -12.08 -11.63
C ALA A 264 -0.61 -13.15 -12.55
N VAL A 265 -1.01 -14.43 -12.40
CA VAL A 265 -0.59 -15.51 -13.29
C VAL A 265 -1.11 -15.28 -14.71
N ALA A 266 -2.38 -14.90 -14.88
CA ALA A 266 -2.98 -14.66 -16.18
C ALA A 266 -2.42 -13.41 -16.88
N PHE A 267 -2.13 -12.35 -16.13
CA PHE A 267 -1.62 -11.08 -16.63
C PHE A 267 -0.17 -11.20 -17.13
N GLY A 268 0.65 -12.01 -16.47
CA GLY A 268 2.01 -12.35 -16.92
C GLY A 268 3.02 -11.19 -16.93
N LYS A 269 2.62 -10.01 -16.46
CA LYS A 269 3.44 -8.79 -16.35
C LYS A 269 3.61 -8.38 -14.87
N PRO A 270 4.49 -7.41 -14.55
CA PRO A 270 4.73 -6.99 -13.17
C PRO A 270 3.48 -6.55 -12.41
N VAL A 271 3.31 -7.06 -11.20
CA VAL A 271 2.29 -6.70 -10.22
C VAL A 271 2.97 -6.24 -8.94
N LEU A 272 2.68 -5.02 -8.48
CA LEU A 272 3.15 -4.48 -7.21
C LEU A 272 2.01 -4.55 -6.17
N LEU A 273 2.23 -5.23 -5.05
CA LEU A 273 1.35 -5.21 -3.89
C LEU A 273 1.94 -4.28 -2.84
N ALA A 274 1.35 -3.09 -2.70
CA ALA A 274 1.74 -2.09 -1.70
C ALA A 274 0.85 -2.20 -0.47
N HIS A 275 1.44 -2.32 0.73
CA HIS A 275 0.67 -2.38 1.97
C HIS A 275 1.43 -1.88 3.21
N GLY A 276 0.74 -1.82 4.35
CA GLY A 276 1.27 -1.39 5.66
C GLY A 276 1.10 -2.47 6.74
N ASP A 277 0.56 -2.07 7.90
CA ASP A 277 0.13 -2.91 9.06
C ASP A 277 1.25 -3.43 9.96
N SER A 278 2.36 -3.93 9.41
CA SER A 278 3.43 -4.51 10.25
C SER A 278 4.48 -3.49 10.73
N HIS A 279 4.40 -2.24 10.26
CA HIS A 279 5.22 -1.08 10.66
C HIS A 279 6.72 -1.17 10.34
N TYR A 280 7.12 -1.99 9.37
CA TYR A 280 8.51 -2.03 8.91
C TYR A 280 8.63 -2.14 7.40
N PHE A 281 9.62 -1.42 6.86
CA PHE A 281 9.88 -1.44 5.42
C PHE A 281 10.46 -2.78 4.98
N ARG A 282 9.87 -3.37 3.93
CA ARG A 282 10.41 -4.54 3.22
C ARG A 282 9.97 -4.57 1.76
N VAL A 283 10.79 -5.23 0.94
CA VAL A 283 10.50 -5.53 -0.47
C VAL A 283 10.92 -6.96 -0.75
N ASP A 284 9.99 -7.79 -1.20
CA ASP A 284 10.23 -9.21 -1.49
C ASP A 284 9.19 -9.81 -2.45
N LYS A 285 9.16 -11.14 -2.54
CA LYS A 285 8.21 -11.93 -3.33
C LYS A 285 7.29 -12.67 -2.35
N PRO A 286 6.02 -12.25 -2.19
CA PRO A 286 5.18 -12.73 -1.08
C PRO A 286 4.22 -13.85 -1.47
N LEU A 287 3.98 -14.08 -2.76
CA LEU A 287 2.91 -14.96 -3.25
C LEU A 287 3.47 -16.12 -4.05
N ALA A 288 2.98 -17.32 -3.74
CA ALA A 288 3.19 -18.51 -4.55
C ALA A 288 1.90 -18.87 -5.32
N GLY A 289 2.06 -19.31 -6.56
CA GLY A 289 0.97 -19.74 -7.43
C GLY A 289 1.10 -21.20 -7.87
N PRO A 290 0.01 -21.80 -8.37
CA PRO A 290 -0.01 -23.20 -8.75
C PRO A 290 0.86 -23.48 -9.98
N VAL A 291 1.56 -24.62 -9.97
CA VAL A 291 2.31 -25.16 -11.12
C VAL A 291 1.61 -26.42 -11.62
N LYS A 292 1.41 -26.54 -12.94
CA LYS A 292 0.80 -27.73 -13.57
C LYS A 292 1.87 -28.80 -13.85
N PRO A 293 1.57 -30.11 -13.73
CA PRO A 293 0.28 -30.68 -13.31
C PRO A 293 0.07 -30.67 -11.77
N SER A 294 1.12 -30.45 -10.98
CA SER A 294 1.04 -30.31 -9.52
C SER A 294 2.19 -29.46 -8.97
N GLY A 295 1.98 -28.86 -7.80
CA GLY A 295 2.97 -28.06 -7.08
C GLY A 295 2.60 -26.58 -6.96
N SER A 296 3.44 -25.82 -6.27
CA SER A 296 3.35 -24.37 -6.11
C SER A 296 4.74 -23.76 -6.21
N ARG A 297 4.86 -22.57 -6.78
CA ARG A 297 6.12 -21.83 -6.92
C ARG A 297 5.88 -20.34 -6.68
N MET A 298 6.88 -19.69 -6.11
CA MET A 298 6.90 -18.23 -5.95
C MET A 298 6.63 -17.54 -7.28
N LEU A 299 5.71 -16.57 -7.30
CA LEU A 299 5.40 -15.77 -8.48
C LEU A 299 6.46 -14.70 -8.67
N GLU A 300 7.28 -14.84 -9.72
CA GLU A 300 8.36 -13.90 -10.00
C GLU A 300 7.85 -12.50 -10.40
N ASN A 301 6.63 -12.42 -10.95
CA ASN A 301 6.04 -11.17 -11.39
C ASN A 301 5.27 -10.42 -10.29
N VAL A 302 5.11 -10.97 -9.09
CA VAL A 302 4.48 -10.27 -7.95
C VAL A 302 5.56 -9.77 -7.00
N THR A 303 5.64 -8.47 -6.78
CA THR A 303 6.53 -7.84 -5.79
C THR A 303 5.70 -7.24 -4.66
N ARG A 304 6.11 -7.47 -3.42
CA ARG A 304 5.59 -6.74 -2.25
C ARG A 304 6.40 -5.49 -2.01
N VAL A 305 5.73 -4.42 -1.60
CA VAL A 305 6.36 -3.32 -0.85
C VAL A 305 5.53 -3.06 0.40
N GLU A 306 6.18 -3.14 1.56
CA GLU A 306 5.60 -2.63 2.80
C GLU A 306 6.15 -1.23 3.08
N ASN A 307 5.27 -0.26 3.35
CA ASN A 307 5.71 1.09 3.75
C ASN A 307 6.35 1.12 5.14
N PHE A 308 6.99 2.24 5.46
CA PHE A 308 7.36 2.53 6.84
C PHE A 308 6.12 2.86 7.66
N GLY A 309 6.17 2.68 8.99
CA GLY A 309 5.02 2.92 9.85
C GLY A 309 5.37 3.16 11.32
N ALA A 310 4.37 3.58 12.10
CA ALA A 310 4.45 3.84 13.53
C ALA A 310 5.60 4.80 13.91
N GLN A 311 6.68 4.29 14.52
CA GLN A 311 7.82 5.12 14.94
C GLN A 311 8.83 5.38 13.81
N ASN A 312 8.79 4.60 12.73
CA ASN A 312 9.63 4.76 11.55
C ASN A 312 8.95 5.73 10.58
N VAL A 313 9.09 7.02 10.81
CA VAL A 313 8.32 8.04 10.06
C VAL A 313 9.12 8.49 8.84
N HIS A 314 9.05 7.69 7.78
CA HIS A 314 9.74 7.87 6.50
C HIS A 314 8.77 7.55 5.36
N TRP A 315 9.23 7.62 4.11
CA TRP A 315 8.38 7.31 2.96
C TRP A 315 9.14 6.52 1.91
N VAL A 316 8.41 5.93 0.97
CA VAL A 316 8.98 5.16 -0.13
C VAL A 316 8.65 5.88 -1.43
N GLU A 317 9.66 6.15 -2.25
CA GLU A 317 9.46 6.67 -3.60
C GLU A 317 9.38 5.50 -4.58
N VAL A 318 8.28 5.40 -5.31
CA VAL A 318 8.07 4.35 -6.31
C VAL A 318 8.09 4.98 -7.70
N PHE A 319 9.16 4.74 -8.44
CA PHE A 319 9.28 5.16 -9.83
C PHE A 319 8.54 4.18 -10.75
N VAL A 320 7.86 4.71 -11.75
CA VAL A 320 7.11 3.92 -12.74
C VAL A 320 7.66 4.19 -14.13
N ASN A 321 8.18 3.14 -14.76
CA ASN A 321 8.74 3.19 -16.10
C ASN A 321 8.27 1.98 -16.93
N PRO A 322 7.36 2.15 -17.90
CA PRO A 322 6.83 1.04 -18.68
C PRO A 322 7.85 0.41 -19.65
N ARG A 323 9.02 1.05 -19.82
CA ARG A 323 10.14 0.53 -20.62
C ARG A 323 11.09 -0.33 -19.80
N ASP A 324 11.03 -0.26 -18.48
CA ASP A 324 11.80 -1.13 -17.61
C ASP A 324 11.07 -2.47 -17.41
N PRO A 325 11.75 -3.63 -17.54
CA PRO A 325 11.12 -4.94 -17.34
C PRO A 325 10.48 -5.14 -15.97
N SER A 326 10.95 -4.44 -14.94
CA SER A 326 10.38 -4.47 -13.59
C SER A 326 9.18 -3.54 -13.40
N VAL A 327 9.04 -2.54 -14.28
CA VAL A 327 8.06 -1.43 -14.25
C VAL A 327 8.15 -0.52 -13.03
N PHE A 328 8.29 -1.09 -11.83
CA PHE A 328 8.29 -0.42 -10.55
C PHE A 328 9.68 -0.50 -9.90
N ARG A 329 10.29 0.66 -9.66
CA ARG A 329 11.52 0.76 -8.85
C ARG A 329 11.22 1.41 -7.52
N ILE A 330 11.54 0.70 -6.44
CA ILE A 330 11.17 1.06 -5.07
C ILE A 330 12.41 1.61 -4.36
N GLU A 331 12.35 2.86 -3.89
CA GLU A 331 13.44 3.53 -3.20
C GLU A 331 12.99 4.05 -1.82
N PRO A 332 13.53 3.54 -0.70
CA PRO A 332 13.25 4.12 0.60
C PRO A 332 13.85 5.54 0.71
N ARG A 333 13.07 6.48 1.25
CA ARG A 333 13.46 7.87 1.47
C ARG A 333 13.50 8.17 2.97
N ILE A 334 14.72 8.22 3.50
CA ILE A 334 14.96 8.47 4.93
C ILE A 334 14.95 9.99 5.19
N VAL A 335 13.97 10.44 5.97
CA VAL A 335 13.84 11.84 6.37
C VAL A 335 14.85 12.15 7.47
N LYS A 336 15.86 12.98 7.14
CA LYS A 336 16.98 13.29 8.05
C LYS A 336 16.51 13.85 9.41
N ALA A 337 15.47 14.68 9.41
CA ALA A 337 14.91 15.28 10.63
C ALA A 337 14.22 14.25 11.55
N ASN A 338 13.90 13.06 11.05
CA ASN A 338 13.22 12.00 11.78
C ASN A 338 14.17 10.90 12.26
N LEU A 339 15.47 11.01 11.99
CA LEU A 339 16.45 10.06 12.47
C LEU A 339 16.45 10.01 14.00
N PHE A 340 16.58 8.81 14.56
CA PHE A 340 16.80 8.64 15.99
C PHE A 340 18.00 9.49 16.44
N ALA A 341 17.80 10.28 17.49
CA ALA A 341 18.90 10.95 18.17
C ALA A 341 19.85 9.85 18.69
N ARG A 342 21.11 9.93 18.28
CA ARG A 342 22.17 9.00 18.68
C ARG A 342 22.95 9.53 19.87
#